data_AF-A0A328ZKD0-F1
#
_entry.id   AF-A0A328ZKD0-F1
#
_cell.length_a   1.000
_cell.length_b   1.000
_cell.length_c   1.000
_cell.angle_alpha   90.00
_cell.angle_beta   90.00
_cell.angle_gamma   90.00
#
_symmetry.space_group_name_H-M   'P 1'
#
loop_
_entity.id
_entity.type
_entity.pdbx_description
1 polymer ?
#
loop_
_entity_poly.entity_id
_entity_poly.type
_entity_poly.pdbx_seq_one_letter_code
_entity_poly.pdbx_strand_id
1 'polypeptide(L)'
;MKTTTITTTPEAARAPSLPVLQAALDASIEAAYHVFGACRAPAGLLDVCTACCMDAALEREMRRLPLRTLTARHFYQYNDSVKSTVQPADEIKYLLPRLLELLAQGAQLHHSTELSLDRVGRCEPGAFNGRERQALQDVALAHFALGLEQWAEPDQGVFRKEDAFTVLLMWDHAGVDLAPLLEHWLACESNSSALHYVDASYWGFVLNGHQVGGPFSKDRPRYREAVEHWLTAPTHRDRFTARLLQMMDRCPTGGWLPPGTQECDCRSTLNERIGAVFDTMAR
;
A
#
# COMPACT_ATOMS: atom_id res chain seq x y z
N MET A 1 -26.20 23.16 -48.67
CA MET A 1 -25.13 23.27 -47.65
C MET A 1 -25.27 22.08 -46.73
N LYS A 2 -24.30 21.15 -46.75
CA LYS A 2 -24.28 19.99 -45.85
C LYS A 2 -23.54 20.41 -44.58
N THR A 3 -24.26 20.47 -43.47
CA THR A 3 -23.68 20.74 -42.15
C THR A 3 -23.09 19.43 -41.63
N THR A 4 -21.77 19.29 -41.76
CA THR A 4 -21.02 18.18 -41.15
C THR A 4 -20.84 18.49 -39.67
N THR A 5 -21.64 17.85 -38.82
CA THR A 5 -21.44 17.86 -37.38
C THR A 5 -20.24 16.99 -37.07
N ILE A 6 -19.12 17.62 -36.69
CA ILE A 6 -17.94 16.93 -36.16
C ILE A 6 -18.28 16.53 -34.73
N THR A 7 -18.59 15.25 -34.53
CA THR A 7 -18.67 14.65 -33.21
C THR A 7 -17.26 14.49 -32.69
N THR A 8 -16.82 15.41 -31.83
CA THR A 8 -15.61 15.23 -31.02
C THR A 8 -15.87 14.12 -30.00
N THR A 9 -15.20 12.99 -30.20
CA THR A 9 -15.07 11.92 -29.21
C THR A 9 -14.52 12.50 -27.90
N PRO A 10 -15.04 12.12 -26.72
CA PRO A 10 -14.43 12.51 -25.46
C PRO A 10 -13.01 11.96 -25.43
N GLU A 11 -12.03 12.84 -25.29
CA GLU A 11 -10.64 12.47 -25.00
C GLU A 11 -10.65 11.70 -23.67
N ALA A 12 -10.50 10.38 -23.74
CA ALA A 12 -10.39 9.54 -22.56
C ALA A 12 -9.30 10.14 -21.66
N ALA A 13 -9.68 10.53 -20.44
CA ALA A 13 -8.78 11.19 -19.52
C ALA A 13 -7.51 10.33 -19.37
N ARG A 14 -6.40 10.83 -19.90
CA ARG A 14 -5.12 10.11 -19.87
C ARG A 14 -4.73 9.93 -18.41
N ALA A 15 -4.40 8.70 -18.02
CA ALA A 15 -3.93 8.40 -16.67
C ALA A 15 -2.79 9.36 -16.26
N PRO A 16 -2.77 9.83 -15.00
CA PRO A 16 -1.73 10.73 -14.52
C PRO A 16 -0.34 10.08 -14.69
N SER A 17 0.66 10.88 -15.07
CA SER A 17 2.03 10.37 -15.22
C SER A 17 2.68 10.12 -13.86
N LEU A 18 3.70 9.24 -13.82
CA LEU A 18 4.47 8.94 -12.61
C LEU A 18 4.98 10.18 -11.85
N PRO A 19 5.53 11.23 -12.51
CA PRO A 19 5.94 12.44 -11.81
C PRO A 19 4.79 13.19 -11.12
N VAL A 20 3.58 13.15 -11.68
CA VAL A 20 2.40 13.78 -11.08
C VAL A 20 1.95 13.00 -9.84
N LEU A 21 1.96 11.67 -9.92
CA LEU A 21 1.64 10.81 -8.77
C LEU A 21 2.67 10.94 -7.65
N GLN A 22 3.97 11.00 -8.00
CA GLN A 22 5.03 11.27 -7.02
C GLN A 22 4.84 12.62 -6.34
N ALA A 23 4.58 13.68 -7.10
CA ALA A 23 4.32 15.01 -6.52
C ALA A 23 3.08 15.03 -5.61
N ALA A 24 2.04 14.26 -5.94
CA ALA A 24 0.86 14.10 -5.09
C ALA A 24 1.20 13.39 -3.77
N LEU A 25 2.01 12.33 -3.82
CA LEU A 25 2.51 11.64 -2.63
C LEU A 25 3.35 12.58 -1.77
N ASP A 26 4.32 13.27 -2.36
CA ASP A 26 5.18 14.23 -1.63
C ASP A 26 4.34 15.33 -0.96
N ALA A 27 3.35 15.88 -1.66
CA ALA A 27 2.43 16.88 -1.11
C ALA A 27 1.60 16.33 0.06
N SER A 28 1.13 15.08 -0.03
CA SER A 28 0.39 14.43 1.07
C SER A 28 1.27 14.20 2.31
N ILE A 29 2.56 13.89 2.12
CA ILE A 29 3.54 13.76 3.21
C ILE A 29 3.76 15.11 3.89
N GLU A 30 3.95 16.19 3.13
CA GLU A 30 4.09 17.54 3.71
C GLU A 30 2.82 17.98 4.44
N ALA A 31 1.64 17.64 3.92
CA ALA A 31 0.38 17.87 4.61
C ALA A 31 0.29 17.10 5.93
N ALA A 32 0.75 15.83 5.97
CA ALA A 32 0.83 15.06 7.22
C ALA A 32 1.78 15.74 8.22
N TYR A 33 2.96 16.18 7.81
CA TYR A 33 3.87 16.96 8.68
C TYR A 33 3.20 18.21 9.26
N HIS A 34 2.41 18.93 8.47
CA HIS A 34 1.67 20.09 8.96
C HIS A 34 0.56 19.70 9.96
N VAL A 35 -0.19 18.63 9.69
CA VAL A 35 -1.30 18.17 10.54
C VAL A 35 -0.81 17.69 11.91
N PHE A 36 0.27 16.91 11.93
CA PHE A 36 0.85 16.36 13.15
C PHE A 36 1.94 17.25 13.77
N GLY A 37 2.29 18.38 13.14
CA GLY A 37 3.38 19.26 13.58
C GLY A 37 3.16 19.93 14.93
N ALA A 38 1.93 19.92 15.46
CA ALA A 38 1.62 20.40 16.81
C ALA A 38 1.91 19.34 17.90
N CYS A 39 2.11 18.07 17.53
CA CYS A 39 2.43 17.01 18.48
C CYS A 39 3.84 17.22 19.05
N ARG A 40 3.96 17.08 20.36
CA ARG A 40 5.23 17.27 21.06
C ARG A 40 6.06 16.00 20.99
N ALA A 41 7.38 16.15 20.94
CA ALA A 41 8.30 15.03 21.12
C ALA A 41 8.01 14.32 22.45
N PRO A 42 8.06 12.97 22.50
CA PRO A 42 7.84 12.20 23.72
C PRO A 42 8.80 12.62 24.83
N ALA A 43 8.25 12.99 25.99
CA ALA A 43 9.05 13.40 27.15
C ALA A 43 9.61 12.20 27.94
N GLY A 44 8.88 11.08 27.94
CA GLY A 44 9.26 9.82 28.59
C GLY A 44 10.08 8.91 27.69
N LEU A 45 10.27 7.65 28.10
CA LEU A 45 10.73 6.60 27.19
C LEU A 45 9.62 6.25 26.19
N LEU A 46 10.01 5.85 24.98
CA LEU A 46 9.09 5.30 23.99
C LEU A 46 8.50 3.96 24.46
N ASP A 47 7.32 3.58 23.94
CA ASP A 47 6.70 2.26 24.19
C ASP A 47 7.41 1.14 23.40
N VAL A 48 8.63 0.85 23.84
CA VAL A 48 9.55 -0.14 23.26
C VAL A 48 10.33 -0.87 24.35
N CYS A 49 10.69 -2.13 24.09
CA CYS A 49 11.67 -2.84 24.91
C CYS A 49 13.11 -2.47 24.52
N THR A 50 13.80 -1.68 25.35
CA THR A 50 15.23 -1.35 25.17
C THR A 50 16.18 -2.40 25.76
N ALA A 51 15.66 -3.46 26.39
CA ALA A 51 16.48 -4.51 27.00
C ALA A 51 16.97 -5.54 25.97
N CYS A 52 16.17 -5.82 24.95
CA CYS A 52 16.51 -6.83 23.94
C CYS A 52 16.02 -6.53 22.51
N CYS A 53 15.07 -5.63 22.30
CA CYS A 53 14.49 -5.42 20.97
C CYS A 53 15.05 -4.19 20.25
N MET A 54 15.13 -3.06 20.95
CA MET A 54 15.60 -1.80 20.40
C MET A 54 16.87 -1.33 21.11
N ASP A 55 17.83 -0.83 20.36
CA ASP A 55 19.01 -0.15 20.92
C ASP A 55 18.57 1.09 21.70
N ALA A 56 18.95 1.17 22.98
CA ALA A 56 18.65 2.30 23.85
C ALA A 56 19.21 3.65 23.31
N ALA A 57 20.28 3.62 22.51
CA ALA A 57 20.78 4.81 21.82
C ALA A 57 19.81 5.29 20.74
N LEU A 58 19.25 4.38 19.93
CA LEU A 58 18.26 4.72 18.90
C LEU A 58 16.96 5.21 19.52
N GLU A 59 16.49 4.60 20.61
CA GLU A 59 15.31 5.07 21.36
C GLU A 59 15.48 6.53 21.77
N ARG A 60 16.64 6.84 22.35
CA ARG A 60 16.98 8.18 22.81
C ARG A 60 17.11 9.16 21.64
N GLU A 61 17.62 8.72 20.50
CA GLU A 61 17.71 9.51 19.27
C GLU A 61 16.31 9.86 18.74
N MET A 62 15.38 8.89 18.68
CA MET A 62 14.00 9.11 18.24
C MET A 62 13.26 10.19 19.03
N ARG A 63 13.63 10.40 20.30
CA ARG A 63 13.02 11.43 21.16
C ARG A 63 13.71 12.80 21.10
N ARG A 64 14.96 12.85 20.64
CA ARG A 64 15.82 14.04 20.80
C ARG A 64 16.29 14.66 19.50
N LEU A 65 16.46 13.85 18.46
CA LEU A 65 16.85 14.36 17.16
C LEU A 65 15.65 15.03 16.47
N PRO A 66 15.89 15.97 15.55
CA PRO A 66 14.84 16.48 14.69
C PRO A 66 14.15 15.32 13.96
N LEU A 67 12.81 15.33 13.93
CA LEU A 67 12.01 14.21 13.41
C LEU A 67 12.45 13.76 11.99
N ARG A 68 12.77 14.71 11.10
CA ARG A 68 13.22 14.41 9.72
C ARG A 68 14.59 13.75 9.62
N THR A 69 15.41 13.77 10.67
CA THR A 69 16.73 13.10 10.65
C THR A 69 16.65 11.64 11.07
N LEU A 70 15.52 11.17 11.59
CA LEU A 70 15.34 9.77 11.95
C LEU A 70 15.35 8.90 10.69
N THR A 71 15.94 7.71 10.78
CA THR A 71 16.19 6.85 9.61
C THR A 71 15.31 5.59 9.63
N ALA A 72 15.29 4.86 8.51
CA ALA A 72 14.63 3.56 8.42
C ALA A 72 15.03 2.61 9.56
N ARG A 73 16.31 2.60 9.97
CA ARG A 73 16.80 1.78 11.09
C ARG A 73 16.10 2.10 12.42
N HIS A 74 15.80 3.37 12.68
CA HIS A 74 15.10 3.78 13.88
C HIS A 74 13.70 3.17 13.90
N PHE A 75 12.95 3.34 12.80
CA PHE A 75 11.58 2.84 12.69
C PHE A 75 11.49 1.33 12.57
N TYR A 76 12.47 0.67 11.95
CA TYR A 76 12.55 -0.79 11.90
C TYR A 76 12.61 -1.40 13.30
N GLN A 77 13.55 -0.97 14.14
CA GLN A 77 13.64 -1.49 15.52
C GLN A 77 12.48 -1.02 16.40
N TYR A 78 12.01 0.21 16.20
CA TYR A 78 10.83 0.71 16.88
C TYR A 78 9.62 -0.19 16.61
N ASN A 79 9.30 -0.45 15.34
CA ASN A 79 8.16 -1.29 14.97
C ASN A 79 8.34 -2.76 15.34
N ASP A 80 9.55 -3.34 15.25
CA ASP A 80 9.81 -4.74 15.61
C ASP A 80 9.88 -4.98 17.14
N SER A 81 9.96 -3.92 17.95
CA SER A 81 10.08 -4.09 19.39
C SER A 81 8.82 -4.59 20.07
N VAL A 82 9.03 -5.33 21.17
CA VAL A 82 7.97 -5.62 22.14
C VAL A 82 7.41 -4.29 22.65
N LYS A 83 6.08 -4.21 22.68
CA LYS A 83 5.29 -2.99 22.88
C LYS A 83 3.99 -3.33 23.60
N SER A 84 3.33 -2.31 24.14
CA SER A 84 2.02 -2.44 24.77
C SER A 84 0.94 -2.83 23.75
N THR A 85 -0.11 -3.54 24.19
CA THR A 85 -1.23 -3.90 23.31
C THR A 85 -1.93 -2.66 22.77
N VAL A 86 -2.16 -1.67 23.62
CA VAL A 86 -2.66 -0.34 23.25
C VAL A 86 -1.48 0.60 23.13
N GLN A 87 -1.42 1.34 22.03
CA GLN A 87 -0.30 2.23 21.71
C GLN A 87 -0.54 3.66 22.19
N PRO A 88 0.48 4.35 22.72
CA PRO A 88 0.36 5.74 23.17
C PRO A 88 0.18 6.70 21.99
N ALA A 89 -1.04 7.24 21.84
CA ALA A 89 -1.42 8.06 20.69
C ALA A 89 -0.50 9.27 20.45
N ASP A 90 -0.08 9.98 21.49
CA ASP A 90 0.78 11.17 21.35
C ASP A 90 2.15 10.83 20.74
N GLU A 91 2.72 9.68 21.13
CA GLU A 91 3.97 9.16 20.58
C GLU A 91 3.81 8.75 19.12
N ILE A 92 2.75 7.99 18.81
CA ILE A 92 2.46 7.56 17.43
C ILE A 92 2.27 8.78 16.55
N LYS A 93 1.44 9.74 16.95
CA LYS A 93 1.17 10.95 16.18
C LYS A 93 2.41 11.81 15.93
N TYR A 94 3.29 11.94 16.94
CA TYR A 94 4.55 12.66 16.76
C TYR A 94 5.45 11.97 15.72
N LEU A 95 5.56 10.65 15.76
CA LEU A 95 6.46 9.88 14.89
C LEU A 95 5.88 9.62 13.49
N LEU A 96 4.56 9.66 13.34
CA LEU A 96 3.84 9.22 12.14
C LEU A 96 4.26 9.94 10.85
N PRO A 97 4.44 11.27 10.77
CA PRO A 97 4.81 11.93 9.53
C PRO A 97 6.12 11.40 8.94
N ARG A 98 7.11 11.12 9.79
CA ARG A 98 8.38 10.57 9.35
C ARG A 98 8.29 9.09 8.97
N LEU A 99 7.48 8.32 9.69
CA LEU A 99 7.19 6.94 9.32
C LEU A 99 6.56 6.87 7.91
N LEU A 100 5.58 7.74 7.63
CA LEU A 100 4.92 7.85 6.33
C LEU A 100 5.88 8.32 5.23
N GLU A 101 6.73 9.30 5.52
CA GLU A 101 7.75 9.78 4.57
C GLU A 101 8.74 8.67 4.20
N LEU A 102 9.22 7.90 5.18
CA LEU A 102 10.11 6.77 4.93
C LEU A 102 9.40 5.65 4.15
N LEU A 103 8.12 5.40 4.43
CA LEU A 103 7.30 4.45 3.66
C LEU A 103 7.18 4.88 2.20
N ALA A 104 6.92 6.17 1.96
CA ALA A 104 6.88 6.76 0.61
C ALA A 104 8.23 6.69 -0.12
N GLN A 105 9.34 6.61 0.61
CA GLN A 105 10.69 6.41 0.07
C GLN A 105 11.05 4.93 -0.16
N GLY A 106 10.11 4.00 0.04
CA GLY A 106 10.38 2.57 -0.10
C GLY A 106 11.29 2.01 1.00
N ALA A 107 11.29 2.59 2.20
CA ALA A 107 12.07 2.06 3.32
C ALA A 107 11.48 0.76 3.88
N GLN A 108 12.36 -0.13 4.38
CA GLN A 108 11.94 -1.25 5.21
C GLN A 108 11.76 -0.80 6.65
N LEU A 109 10.52 -0.90 7.14
CA LEU A 109 10.11 -0.33 8.42
C LEU A 109 9.66 -1.38 9.44
N HIS A 110 9.60 -2.65 9.05
CA HIS A 110 9.27 -3.81 9.88
C HIS A 110 9.73 -5.09 9.16
N HIS A 111 9.86 -6.20 9.89
CA HIS A 111 10.20 -7.50 9.28
C HIS A 111 9.11 -8.05 8.33
N SER A 112 7.85 -7.69 8.59
CA SER A 112 6.68 -8.00 7.77
C SER A 112 5.98 -6.71 7.35
N THR A 113 5.84 -6.48 6.04
CA THR A 113 5.36 -5.21 5.49
C THR A 113 3.96 -4.85 6.00
N GLU A 114 3.08 -5.83 6.17
CA GLU A 114 1.69 -5.69 6.65
C GLU A 114 1.59 -5.08 8.05
N LEU A 115 2.66 -5.18 8.84
CA LEU A 115 2.71 -4.69 10.21
C LEU A 115 3.48 -3.37 10.34
N SER A 116 3.96 -2.79 9.23
CA SER A 116 4.76 -1.54 9.26
C SER A 116 4.01 -0.35 9.90
N LEU A 117 2.68 -0.37 9.86
CA LEU A 117 1.80 0.67 10.43
C LEU A 117 0.88 0.15 11.55
N ASP A 118 1.08 -1.09 12.03
CA ASP A 118 0.22 -1.73 13.04
C ASP A 118 0.12 -0.92 14.35
N ARG A 119 1.17 -0.17 14.71
CA ARG A 119 1.12 0.72 15.87
C ARG A 119 0.05 1.82 15.76
N VAL A 120 -0.27 2.25 14.54
CA VAL A 120 -1.29 3.29 14.30
C VAL A 120 -2.68 2.77 14.65
N GLY A 121 -3.06 1.59 14.16
CA GLY A 121 -4.38 1.00 14.44
C GLY A 121 -4.56 0.47 15.86
N ARG A 122 -3.47 0.35 16.64
CA ARG A 122 -3.50 -0.04 18.06
C ARG A 122 -3.67 1.15 19.03
N CYS A 123 -3.77 2.37 18.52
CA CYS A 123 -4.17 3.50 19.35
C CYS A 123 -5.63 3.34 19.81
N GLU A 124 -5.99 3.90 20.96
CA GLU A 124 -7.37 3.89 21.47
C GLU A 124 -8.37 4.42 20.42
N PRO A 125 -9.61 3.90 20.36
CA PRO A 125 -10.65 4.42 19.48
C PRO A 125 -10.86 5.92 19.68
N GLY A 126 -10.87 6.68 18.59
CA GLY A 126 -11.00 8.14 18.64
C GLY A 126 -9.71 8.89 18.97
N ALA A 127 -8.57 8.20 19.13
CA ALA A 127 -7.26 8.84 19.31
C ALA A 127 -6.95 9.84 18.19
N PHE A 128 -7.26 9.52 16.94
CA PHE A 128 -7.09 10.41 15.80
C PHE A 128 -8.37 11.22 15.55
N ASN A 129 -8.25 12.55 15.43
CA ASN A 129 -9.36 13.41 15.03
C ASN A 129 -9.63 13.34 13.51
N GLY A 130 -10.70 13.99 13.04
CA GLY A 130 -11.08 13.93 11.62
C GLY A 130 -10.00 14.41 10.66
N ARG A 131 -9.26 15.46 11.01
CA ARG A 131 -8.17 16.00 10.18
C ARG A 131 -6.98 15.06 10.13
N GLU A 132 -6.61 14.46 11.26
CA GLU A 132 -5.51 13.50 11.35
C GLU A 132 -5.84 12.22 10.57
N ARG A 133 -7.07 11.73 10.65
CA ARG A 133 -7.54 10.58 9.84
C ARG A 133 -7.53 10.89 8.35
N GLN A 134 -7.99 12.08 7.96
CA GLN A 134 -7.96 12.49 6.56
C GLN A 134 -6.53 12.56 6.02
N ALA A 135 -5.59 13.12 6.80
CA ALA A 135 -4.18 13.16 6.38
C ALA A 135 -3.59 11.75 6.15
N LEU A 136 -3.94 10.79 7.02
CA LEU A 136 -3.54 9.39 6.84
C LEU A 136 -4.19 8.76 5.59
N GLN A 137 -5.48 9.03 5.36
CA GLN A 137 -6.22 8.57 4.18
C GLN A 137 -5.62 9.12 2.88
N ASP A 138 -5.26 10.40 2.84
CA ASP A 138 -4.70 11.08 1.67
C ASP A 138 -3.34 10.48 1.31
N VAL A 139 -2.47 10.24 2.31
CA VAL A 139 -1.19 9.56 2.11
C VAL A 139 -1.40 8.13 1.62
N ALA A 140 -2.32 7.39 2.22
CA ALA A 140 -2.62 6.02 1.81
C ALA A 140 -3.07 5.93 0.35
N LEU A 141 -3.98 6.81 -0.06
CA LEU A 141 -4.46 6.87 -1.44
C LEU A 141 -3.34 7.25 -2.42
N ALA A 142 -2.53 8.27 -2.09
CA ALA A 142 -1.43 8.70 -2.95
C ALA A 142 -0.32 7.65 -3.07
N HIS A 143 0.03 6.98 -1.96
CA HIS A 143 0.99 5.88 -1.92
C HIS A 143 0.51 4.70 -2.78
N PHE A 144 -0.75 4.30 -2.59
CA PHE A 144 -1.33 3.19 -3.33
C PHE A 144 -1.46 3.49 -4.83
N ALA A 145 -1.93 4.69 -5.18
CA ALA A 145 -2.04 5.14 -6.58
C ALA A 145 -0.68 5.14 -7.30
N LEU A 146 0.37 5.65 -6.64
CA LEU A 146 1.72 5.62 -7.21
C LEU A 146 2.23 4.19 -7.37
N GLY A 147 2.06 3.35 -6.34
CA GLY A 147 2.54 1.97 -6.37
C GLY A 147 1.90 1.13 -7.48
N LEU A 148 0.60 1.33 -7.76
CA LEU A 148 -0.10 0.66 -8.87
C LEU A 148 0.48 0.98 -10.25
N GLU A 149 1.22 2.08 -10.41
CA GLU A 149 1.89 2.46 -11.65
C GLU A 149 3.36 1.99 -11.72
N GLN A 150 3.90 1.38 -10.66
CA GLN A 150 5.30 1.00 -10.52
C GLN A 150 5.55 -0.52 -10.63
N TRP A 151 5.05 -1.15 -11.71
CA TRP A 151 5.25 -2.59 -11.93
C TRP A 151 6.69 -2.98 -12.36
N ALA A 152 7.31 -2.21 -13.24
CA ALA A 152 8.55 -2.62 -13.94
C ALA A 152 9.81 -2.56 -13.07
N GLU A 153 9.76 -1.85 -11.93
CA GLU A 153 10.92 -1.61 -11.06
C GLU A 153 10.57 -1.98 -9.61
N PRO A 154 10.33 -3.27 -9.30
CA PRO A 154 9.74 -3.68 -8.03
C PRO A 154 10.64 -3.39 -6.82
N ASP A 155 11.95 -3.29 -7.03
CA ASP A 155 12.93 -2.92 -6.00
C ASP A 155 12.99 -1.42 -5.68
N GLN A 156 12.51 -0.57 -6.59
CA GLN A 156 12.56 0.89 -6.46
C GLN A 156 11.18 1.50 -6.23
N GLY A 157 10.11 0.74 -6.49
CA GLY A 157 8.74 1.18 -6.27
C GLY A 157 8.36 1.23 -4.79
N VAL A 158 7.32 2.03 -4.48
CA VAL A 158 6.84 2.24 -3.11
C VAL A 158 6.21 1.01 -2.47
N PHE A 159 5.92 -0.04 -3.26
CA PHE A 159 5.45 -1.35 -2.77
C PHE A 159 6.59 -2.32 -2.43
N ARG A 160 7.84 -2.07 -2.83
CA ARG A 160 9.03 -2.85 -2.42
C ARG A 160 8.89 -4.36 -2.63
N LYS A 161 8.47 -4.78 -3.82
CA LYS A 161 8.17 -6.18 -4.22
C LYS A 161 6.93 -6.82 -3.57
N GLU A 162 6.25 -6.13 -2.66
CA GLU A 162 5.01 -6.65 -2.07
C GLU A 162 3.87 -6.56 -3.07
N ASP A 163 2.97 -7.53 -3.01
CA ASP A 163 1.74 -7.49 -3.78
C ASP A 163 0.75 -6.45 -3.20
N ALA A 164 -0.20 -6.01 -4.01
CA ALA A 164 -1.13 -4.96 -3.63
C ALA A 164 -2.05 -5.33 -2.47
N PHE A 165 -2.36 -6.61 -2.22
CA PHE A 165 -3.17 -7.03 -1.07
C PHE A 165 -2.37 -6.91 0.23
N THR A 166 -1.09 -7.28 0.21
CA THR A 166 -0.17 -7.05 1.34
C THR A 166 -0.11 -5.56 1.72
N VAL A 167 -0.05 -4.66 0.73
CA VAL A 167 -0.08 -3.21 0.96
C VAL A 167 -1.44 -2.72 1.49
N LEU A 168 -2.56 -3.22 0.95
CA LEU A 168 -3.89 -2.90 1.49
C LEU A 168 -4.04 -3.37 2.95
N LEU A 169 -3.51 -4.53 3.29
CA LEU A 169 -3.52 -5.04 4.67
C LEU A 169 -2.68 -4.16 5.60
N MET A 170 -1.53 -3.65 5.16
CA MET A 170 -0.75 -2.67 5.92
C MET A 170 -1.57 -1.42 6.26
N TRP A 171 -2.35 -0.91 5.30
CA TRP A 171 -3.23 0.25 5.52
C TRP A 171 -4.44 -0.08 6.40
N ASP A 172 -5.02 -1.29 6.30
CA ASP A 172 -6.05 -1.77 7.25
C ASP A 172 -5.50 -1.86 8.68
N HIS A 173 -4.26 -2.31 8.85
CA HIS A 173 -3.58 -2.32 10.15
C HIS A 173 -3.42 -0.91 10.72
N ALA A 174 -3.35 0.12 9.88
CA ALA A 174 -3.34 1.53 10.28
C ALA A 174 -4.75 2.11 10.56
N GLY A 175 -5.82 1.38 10.27
CA GLY A 175 -7.21 1.84 10.39
C GLY A 175 -7.67 2.76 9.26
N VAL A 176 -7.02 2.70 8.10
CA VAL A 176 -7.42 3.42 6.87
C VAL A 176 -8.65 2.78 6.25
N ASP A 177 -9.55 3.59 5.71
CA ASP A 177 -10.66 3.08 4.91
C ASP A 177 -10.14 2.62 3.55
N LEU A 178 -10.36 1.35 3.23
CA LEU A 178 -9.88 0.74 1.99
C LEU A 178 -10.77 1.05 0.79
N ALA A 179 -12.02 1.47 0.99
CA ALA A 179 -12.95 1.70 -0.12
C ALA A 179 -12.39 2.70 -1.15
N PRO A 180 -11.84 3.88 -0.78
CA PRO A 180 -11.22 4.80 -1.74
C PRO A 180 -10.02 4.21 -2.51
N LEU A 181 -9.21 3.36 -1.87
CA LEU A 181 -8.04 2.73 -2.52
C LEU A 181 -8.50 1.69 -3.55
N LEU A 182 -9.48 0.87 -3.18
CA LEU A 182 -10.08 -0.14 -4.05
C LEU A 182 -10.85 0.48 -5.23
N GLU A 183 -11.58 1.57 -4.99
CA GLU A 183 -12.24 2.36 -6.03
C GLU A 183 -11.23 2.95 -7.02
N HIS A 184 -10.13 3.51 -6.52
CA HIS A 184 -9.05 4.03 -7.35
C HIS A 184 -8.45 2.93 -8.24
N TRP A 185 -8.17 1.76 -7.68
CA TRP A 185 -7.64 0.63 -8.44
C TRP A 185 -8.59 0.16 -9.54
N LEU A 186 -9.88 0.07 -9.23
CA LEU A 186 -10.90 -0.27 -10.21
C LEU A 186 -10.95 0.77 -11.34
N ALA A 187 -10.83 2.06 -11.02
CA ALA A 187 -10.82 3.13 -12.00
C ALA A 187 -9.55 3.10 -12.87
N CYS A 188 -8.40 2.76 -12.32
CA CYS A 188 -7.10 2.85 -13.00
C CYS A 188 -6.99 1.95 -14.24
N GLU A 189 -6.70 2.53 -15.40
CA GLU A 189 -6.69 1.84 -16.71
C GLU A 189 -5.29 1.42 -17.19
N SER A 190 -4.25 1.61 -16.37
CA SER A 190 -2.89 1.25 -16.75
C SER A 190 -2.69 -0.27 -16.81
N ASN A 191 -1.76 -0.70 -17.67
CA ASN A 191 -1.35 -2.09 -17.69
C ASN A 191 -0.70 -2.51 -16.36
N SER A 192 0.04 -1.60 -15.72
CA SER A 192 0.67 -1.81 -14.41
C SER A 192 -0.38 -2.20 -13.35
N SER A 193 -1.49 -1.46 -13.28
CA SER A 193 -2.62 -1.75 -12.41
C SER A 193 -3.22 -3.15 -12.65
N ALA A 194 -3.37 -3.56 -13.91
CA ALA A 194 -3.89 -4.89 -14.26
C ALA A 194 -2.90 -6.02 -13.87
N LEU A 195 -1.60 -5.77 -13.94
CA LEU A 195 -0.57 -6.73 -13.52
C LEU A 195 -0.53 -6.89 -12.00
N HIS A 196 -0.63 -5.79 -11.25
CA HIS A 196 -0.80 -5.85 -9.79
C HIS A 196 -2.05 -6.64 -9.41
N TYR A 197 -3.14 -6.54 -10.19
CA TYR A 197 -4.36 -7.28 -9.93
C TYR A 197 -4.09 -8.78 -10.05
N VAL A 198 -3.41 -9.21 -11.12
CA VAL A 198 -3.04 -10.62 -11.33
C VAL A 198 -2.14 -11.11 -10.21
N ASP A 199 -1.11 -10.33 -9.87
CA ASP A 199 -0.12 -10.69 -8.85
C ASP A 199 -0.76 -10.89 -7.48
N ALA A 200 -1.52 -9.89 -7.01
CA ALA A 200 -2.20 -9.94 -5.72
C ALA A 200 -3.28 -11.02 -5.67
N SER A 201 -4.06 -11.19 -6.75
CA SER A 201 -5.07 -12.25 -6.81
C SER A 201 -4.45 -13.63 -6.76
N TYR A 202 -3.34 -13.84 -7.47
CA TYR A 202 -2.67 -15.13 -7.48
C TYR A 202 -2.16 -15.52 -6.09
N TRP A 203 -1.37 -14.66 -5.46
CA TRP A 203 -0.76 -14.94 -4.16
C TRP A 203 -1.76 -14.90 -3.02
N GLY A 204 -2.59 -13.86 -2.98
CA GLY A 204 -3.46 -13.57 -1.84
C GLY A 204 -4.83 -14.24 -1.88
N PHE A 205 -5.24 -14.84 -3.02
CA PHE A 205 -6.57 -15.45 -3.16
C PHE A 205 -6.53 -16.84 -3.79
N VAL A 206 -5.97 -16.99 -5.00
CA VAL A 206 -5.97 -18.27 -5.74
C VAL A 206 -5.19 -19.34 -4.99
N LEU A 207 -3.93 -19.06 -4.63
CA LEU A 207 -3.12 -20.01 -3.86
C LEU A 207 -3.62 -20.23 -2.43
N ASN A 208 -4.44 -19.32 -1.91
CA ASN A 208 -5.06 -19.43 -0.60
C ASN A 208 -6.47 -20.05 -0.65
N GLY A 209 -6.75 -20.87 -1.67
CA GLY A 209 -7.98 -21.65 -1.75
C GLY A 209 -9.23 -20.83 -2.04
N HIS A 210 -9.09 -19.71 -2.77
CA HIS A 210 -10.17 -18.74 -3.06
C HIS A 210 -10.71 -18.03 -1.82
N GLN A 211 -9.80 -17.72 -0.90
CA GLN A 211 -10.08 -16.89 0.27
C GLN A 211 -8.94 -15.89 0.42
N VAL A 212 -9.25 -14.63 0.71
CA VAL A 212 -8.22 -13.65 1.09
C VAL A 212 -7.74 -14.00 2.49
N GLY A 213 -6.45 -14.21 2.63
CA GLY A 213 -5.88 -14.65 3.91
C GLY A 213 -4.37 -14.59 3.95
N GLY A 214 -3.82 -14.90 5.12
CA GLY A 214 -2.41 -14.82 5.43
C GLY A 214 -2.18 -14.80 6.95
N PRO A 215 -0.93 -14.92 7.42
CA PRO A 215 -0.61 -14.91 8.85
C PRO A 215 -1.15 -13.68 9.59
N PHE A 216 -1.18 -12.52 8.94
CA PHE A 216 -1.51 -11.23 9.55
C PHE A 216 -2.92 -10.70 9.24
N SER A 217 -3.77 -11.47 8.55
CA SER A 217 -5.16 -11.10 8.23
C SER A 217 -6.22 -11.95 8.93
N LYS A 218 -5.81 -12.98 9.71
CA LYS A 218 -6.73 -13.90 10.40
C LYS A 218 -7.76 -13.16 11.25
N ASP A 219 -7.27 -12.23 12.07
CA ASP A 219 -8.11 -11.44 12.99
C ASP A 219 -8.67 -10.16 12.34
N ARG A 220 -8.60 -10.07 11.01
CA ARG A 220 -9.08 -8.92 10.21
C ARG A 220 -10.22 -9.35 9.26
N PRO A 221 -11.40 -9.74 9.78
CA PRO A 221 -12.50 -10.20 8.93
C PRO A 221 -13.01 -9.09 7.99
N ARG A 222 -13.05 -7.82 8.43
CA ARG A 222 -13.48 -6.69 7.60
C ARG A 222 -12.58 -6.47 6.38
N TYR A 223 -11.26 -6.57 6.56
CA TYR A 223 -10.30 -6.55 5.46
C TYR A 223 -10.58 -7.66 4.46
N ARG A 224 -10.67 -8.91 4.94
CA ARG A 224 -10.89 -10.08 4.08
C ARG A 224 -12.19 -9.95 3.30
N GLU A 225 -13.28 -9.61 3.98
CA GLU A 225 -14.59 -9.40 3.35
C GLU A 225 -14.56 -8.28 2.30
N ALA A 226 -13.92 -7.13 2.60
CA ALA A 226 -13.85 -6.01 1.68
C ALA A 226 -13.07 -6.37 0.40
N VAL A 227 -11.89 -7.00 0.54
CA VAL A 227 -11.05 -7.39 -0.60
C VAL A 227 -11.67 -8.54 -1.39
N GLU A 228 -12.22 -9.56 -0.72
CA GLU A 228 -12.93 -10.67 -1.39
C GLU A 228 -14.15 -10.16 -2.15
N HIS A 229 -14.98 -9.31 -1.54
CA HIS A 229 -16.15 -8.75 -2.20
C HIS A 229 -15.75 -7.93 -3.42
N TRP A 230 -14.73 -7.08 -3.28
CA TRP A 230 -14.21 -6.30 -4.40
C TRP A 230 -13.64 -7.18 -5.52
N LEU A 231 -12.89 -8.22 -5.17
CA LEU A 231 -12.24 -9.12 -6.13
C LEU A 231 -13.26 -9.99 -6.88
N THR A 232 -14.33 -10.40 -6.19
CA THR A 232 -15.31 -11.36 -6.70
C THR A 232 -16.54 -10.71 -7.34
N ALA A 233 -16.71 -9.40 -7.20
CA ALA A 233 -17.78 -8.67 -7.88
C ALA A 233 -17.72 -8.89 -9.41
N PRO A 234 -18.82 -9.37 -10.06
CA PRO A 234 -18.81 -9.69 -11.48
C PRO A 234 -18.35 -8.52 -12.37
N THR A 235 -18.82 -7.31 -12.08
CA THR A 235 -18.46 -6.10 -12.83
C THR A 235 -16.97 -5.76 -12.73
N HIS A 236 -16.32 -6.08 -11.60
CA HIS A 236 -14.88 -5.85 -11.43
C HIS A 236 -14.07 -6.90 -12.16
N ARG A 237 -14.47 -8.18 -12.06
CA ARG A 237 -13.86 -9.29 -12.80
C ARG A 237 -13.93 -9.08 -14.31
N ASP A 238 -15.08 -8.67 -14.83
CA ASP A 238 -15.28 -8.38 -16.24
C ASP A 238 -14.36 -7.24 -16.70
N ARG A 239 -14.24 -6.18 -15.88
CA ARG A 239 -13.39 -5.03 -16.17
C ARG A 239 -11.90 -5.42 -16.23
N PHE A 240 -11.39 -6.14 -15.24
CA PHE A 240 -9.99 -6.58 -15.24
C PHE A 240 -9.72 -7.64 -16.32
N THR A 241 -10.66 -8.55 -16.58
CA THR A 241 -10.59 -9.51 -17.69
C THR A 241 -10.45 -8.79 -19.03
N ALA A 242 -11.33 -7.82 -19.31
CA ALA A 242 -11.29 -7.03 -20.55
C ALA A 242 -9.96 -6.28 -20.70
N ARG A 243 -9.43 -5.70 -19.60
CA ARG A 243 -8.13 -5.02 -19.59
C ARG A 243 -7.00 -5.99 -19.92
N LEU A 244 -6.96 -7.15 -19.26
CA LEU A 244 -5.93 -8.16 -19.50
C LEU A 244 -5.94 -8.68 -20.94
N LEU A 245 -7.12 -8.89 -21.53
CA LEU A 245 -7.26 -9.28 -22.94
C LEU A 245 -6.74 -8.18 -23.89
N GLN A 246 -7.16 -6.93 -23.69
CA GLN A 246 -6.67 -5.79 -24.48
C GLN A 246 -5.15 -5.61 -24.36
N MET A 247 -4.63 -5.87 -23.18
CA MET A 247 -3.21 -5.80 -22.84
C MET A 247 -2.42 -6.88 -23.61
N MET A 248 -2.90 -8.12 -23.59
CA MET A 248 -2.29 -9.26 -24.30
C MET A 248 -2.33 -9.09 -25.83
N ASP A 249 -3.38 -8.48 -26.38
CA ASP A 249 -3.49 -8.22 -27.82
C ASP A 249 -2.49 -7.16 -28.31
N ARG A 250 -2.13 -6.19 -27.45
CA ARG A 250 -1.30 -5.04 -27.81
C ARG A 250 0.20 -5.26 -27.62
N CYS A 251 0.61 -6.18 -26.76
CA CYS A 251 2.02 -6.44 -26.51
C CYS A 251 2.27 -7.94 -26.35
N PRO A 252 3.04 -8.59 -27.25
CA PRO A 252 3.41 -9.98 -27.10
C PRO A 252 4.08 -10.21 -25.75
N THR A 253 3.75 -11.34 -25.12
CA THR A 253 4.05 -11.75 -23.74
C THR A 253 5.52 -11.67 -23.30
N GLY A 254 6.47 -11.35 -24.19
CA GLY A 254 7.91 -11.26 -23.93
C GLY A 254 8.42 -9.98 -23.26
N GLY A 255 7.56 -8.97 -23.05
CA GLY A 255 7.93 -7.70 -22.38
C GLY A 255 7.34 -7.49 -20.99
N TRP A 256 6.54 -8.44 -20.50
CA TRP A 256 5.81 -8.34 -19.24
C TRP A 256 6.60 -9.03 -18.14
N LEU A 257 7.60 -8.37 -17.59
CA LEU A 257 8.36 -8.95 -16.50
C LEU A 257 8.45 -7.98 -15.32
N PRO A 258 8.75 -8.52 -14.14
CA PRO A 258 10.09 -8.27 -13.65
C PRO A 258 10.87 -9.59 -13.60
N PRO A 259 11.93 -9.78 -14.42
CA PRO A 259 12.77 -10.95 -14.31
C PRO A 259 13.89 -10.56 -13.34
N GLY A 260 13.78 -10.95 -12.07
CA GLY A 260 14.79 -10.52 -11.10
C GLY A 260 14.53 -10.73 -9.61
N THR A 261 13.39 -11.27 -9.18
CA THR A 261 13.33 -11.84 -7.81
C THR A 261 14.05 -13.17 -7.83
N GLN A 262 15.32 -13.16 -7.38
CA GLN A 262 16.03 -14.36 -6.99
C GLN A 262 15.19 -15.09 -5.93
N GLU A 263 14.59 -16.20 -6.35
CA GLU A 263 14.23 -17.38 -5.56
C GLU A 263 13.52 -17.12 -4.22
N CYS A 264 12.19 -16.92 -4.28
CA CYS A 264 11.37 -17.86 -3.51
C CYS A 264 11.24 -19.12 -4.36
N ASP A 265 11.32 -20.30 -3.77
CA ASP A 265 11.21 -21.62 -4.44
C ASP A 265 9.89 -21.83 -5.23
N CYS A 266 8.99 -20.85 -5.27
CA CYS A 266 7.76 -20.86 -6.05
C CYS A 266 8.02 -20.48 -7.52
N ARG A 267 8.19 -21.51 -8.36
CA ARG A 267 8.51 -21.46 -9.79
C ARG A 267 7.45 -20.83 -10.73
N SER A 268 6.52 -20.00 -10.25
CA SER A 268 5.38 -19.53 -11.05
C SER A 268 5.70 -18.29 -11.88
N THR A 269 5.66 -18.44 -13.20
CA THR A 269 5.83 -17.35 -14.18
C THR A 269 4.62 -16.42 -14.23
N LEU A 270 4.78 -15.19 -14.74
CA LEU A 270 3.65 -14.27 -14.92
C LEU A 270 2.53 -14.87 -15.79
N ASN A 271 2.87 -15.59 -16.86
CA ASN A 271 1.86 -16.22 -17.73
C ASN A 271 1.04 -17.28 -16.98
N GLU A 272 1.68 -18.09 -16.12
CA GLU A 272 0.96 -19.06 -15.29
C GLU A 272 0.02 -18.36 -14.30
N ARG A 273 0.45 -17.24 -13.71
CA ARG A 273 -0.38 -16.44 -12.82
C ARG A 273 -1.58 -15.83 -13.54
N ILE A 274 -1.36 -15.27 -14.74
CA ILE A 274 -2.44 -14.75 -15.60
C ILE A 274 -3.45 -15.87 -15.89
N GLY A 275 -2.99 -17.05 -16.31
CA GLY A 275 -3.85 -18.19 -16.60
C GLY A 275 -4.69 -18.62 -15.38
N ALA A 276 -4.05 -18.77 -14.22
CA ALA A 276 -4.74 -19.16 -12.99
C ALA A 276 -5.80 -18.14 -12.55
N VAL A 277 -5.52 -16.84 -12.71
CA VAL A 277 -6.48 -15.77 -12.42
C VAL A 277 -7.66 -15.80 -13.40
N PHE A 278 -7.42 -15.98 -14.71
CA PHE A 278 -8.50 -16.13 -15.69
C PHE A 278 -9.39 -17.33 -15.40
N ASP A 279 -8.81 -18.50 -15.11
CA ASP A 279 -9.56 -19.71 -14.75
C ASP A 279 -10.43 -19.51 -13.51
N THR A 280 -9.98 -18.65 -12.60
CA THR A 280 -10.72 -18.28 -11.38
C THR A 280 -11.83 -17.28 -11.68
N MET A 281 -11.58 -16.31 -12.58
CA MET A 281 -12.56 -15.30 -12.97
C MET A 281 -13.70 -15.85 -13.80
N ALA A 282 -13.44 -16.88 -14.61
CA ALA A 282 -14.42 -17.51 -15.49
C ALA A 282 -15.42 -18.43 -14.74
N ARG A 283 -15.23 -18.64 -13.43
CA ARG A 283 -16.11 -19.41 -12.55
C ARG A 283 -17.03 -18.49 -11.75
#